data_AF-A0A950DCJ4-F1
#
_entry.id   AF-A0A950DCJ4-F1
#
_cell.length_a   1.000
_cell.length_b   1.000
_cell.length_c   1.000
_cell.angle_alpha   90.00
_cell.angle_beta   90.00
_cell.angle_gamma   90.00
#
_symmetry.space_group_name_H-M   'P 1'
#
loop_
_entity.id
_entity.type
_entity.pdbx_description
1 polymer ?
#
loop_
_entity_poly.entity_id
_entity_poly.type
_entity_poly.pdbx_seq_one_letter_code
_entity_poly.pdbx_strand_id
1 'polypeptide(L)'
;MINREVYEKDPSLNKLLNQGVAKVTSGVEKHELETLRYEITNFVCDGQYAKGLERILRSYLSNLDKPEQPGVWVSGFYGSGKSHLVKVLQYLWNDYEFPDGARARGLAKMPESIKDQIVELSTQAKRRGGLHAAAGTLGSGAGDSVRLALLSILFRSIGLPSQFARACFLLWLRDEGLEKPVRNHVQAAGLDFDRELTNLYVSDGIANAVLASRPQFADRPADVRILLQKQFPNVNDISTDDMIEKIR
;
A
#
# COMPACT_ATOMS: atom_id res chain seq x y z
N MET A 1 -39.11 1.44 26.39
CA MET A 1 -38.08 1.78 25.40
C MET A 1 -37.15 0.58 25.28
N ILE A 2 -37.11 -0.09 24.14
CA ILE A 2 -36.18 -1.22 23.95
C ILE A 2 -34.83 -0.60 23.57
N ASN A 3 -33.74 -0.96 24.26
CA ASN A 3 -32.42 -0.35 24.04
C ASN A 3 -31.99 -0.30 22.57
N ARG A 4 -32.37 -1.30 21.76
CA ARG A 4 -32.05 -1.35 20.32
C ARG A 4 -32.62 -0.18 19.52
N GLU A 5 -33.74 0.40 19.96
CA GLU A 5 -34.45 1.51 19.30
C GLU A 5 -33.74 2.86 19.48
N VAL A 6 -32.75 2.94 20.39
CA VAL A 6 -31.94 4.14 20.62
C VAL A 6 -30.78 4.24 19.62
N TYR A 7 -30.33 3.12 19.06
CA TYR A 7 -29.17 3.10 18.17
C TYR A 7 -29.56 3.39 16.72
N GLU A 8 -28.72 4.15 16.00
CA GLU A 8 -28.90 4.40 14.55
C GLU A 8 -28.90 3.08 13.75
N LYS A 9 -28.15 2.08 14.23
CA LYS A 9 -28.10 0.73 13.66
C LYS A 9 -28.43 -0.30 14.73
N ASP A 10 -29.33 -1.22 14.42
CA ASP A 10 -29.73 -2.27 15.36
C ASP A 10 -28.50 -3.12 15.76
N PRO A 11 -28.11 -3.13 17.05
CA PRO A 11 -26.92 -3.87 17.51
C PRO A 11 -27.06 -5.39 17.36
N SER A 12 -28.28 -5.93 17.21
CA SER A 12 -28.51 -7.35 16.95
C SER A 12 -28.19 -7.76 15.51
N LEU A 13 -28.25 -6.80 14.58
CA LEU A 13 -27.98 -7.00 13.15
C LEU A 13 -26.57 -6.55 12.77
N ASN A 14 -26.00 -5.57 13.48
CA ASN A 14 -24.72 -4.95 13.15
C ASN A 14 -23.55 -5.53 13.98
N LYS A 15 -22.94 -6.61 13.51
CA LYS A 15 -21.76 -7.22 14.17
C LYS A 15 -20.49 -6.40 13.90
N LEU A 16 -19.67 -6.19 14.94
CA LEU A 16 -18.38 -5.52 14.85
C LEU A 16 -17.33 -6.44 14.20
N LEU A 17 -17.13 -6.32 12.88
CA LEU A 17 -16.20 -7.19 12.15
C LEU A 17 -14.74 -7.01 12.56
N ASN A 18 -14.35 -5.81 13.02
CA ASN A 18 -12.99 -5.51 13.46
C ASN A 18 -12.76 -5.75 14.97
N GLN A 19 -13.77 -6.24 15.70
CA GLN A 19 -13.71 -6.45 17.16
C GLN A 19 -13.21 -5.22 17.96
N GLY A 20 -13.39 -4.01 17.42
CA GLY A 20 -12.93 -2.77 18.05
C GLY A 20 -11.44 -2.43 17.83
N VAL A 21 -10.70 -3.19 17.00
CA VAL A 21 -9.28 -2.94 16.71
C VAL A 21 -9.07 -2.73 15.21
N ALA A 22 -8.70 -1.52 14.82
CA ALA A 22 -8.33 -1.20 13.45
C ALA A 22 -6.87 -1.61 13.18
N LYS A 23 -6.68 -2.55 12.26
CA LYS A 23 -5.35 -2.90 11.71
C LYS A 23 -5.09 -2.11 10.43
N VAL A 24 -3.94 -1.44 10.37
CA VAL A 24 -3.47 -0.71 9.18
C VAL A 24 -2.70 -1.70 8.30
N THR A 25 -3.45 -2.48 7.53
CA THR A 25 -2.91 -3.43 6.54
C THR A 25 -3.50 -3.13 5.16
N SER A 26 -2.71 -3.39 4.13
CA SER A 26 -3.10 -3.34 2.71
C SER A 26 -3.68 -4.70 2.30
N GLY A 27 -4.72 -5.12 3.02
CA GLY A 27 -5.35 -6.41 2.83
C GLY A 27 -6.17 -6.48 1.54
N VAL A 28 -6.02 -7.57 0.79
CA VAL A 28 -6.75 -7.85 -0.45
C VAL A 28 -7.63 -9.08 -0.36
N GLU A 29 -7.57 -9.81 0.77
CA GLU A 29 -8.41 -10.97 0.97
C GLU A 29 -9.87 -10.56 1.18
N LYS A 30 -10.80 -11.42 0.77
CA LYS A 30 -12.25 -11.15 0.85
C LYS A 30 -12.68 -10.70 2.25
N HIS A 31 -12.19 -11.36 3.29
CA HIS A 31 -12.55 -11.05 4.68
C HIS A 31 -11.99 -9.68 5.14
N GLU A 32 -10.81 -9.29 4.65
CA GLU A 32 -10.20 -7.99 4.93
C GLU A 32 -10.97 -6.87 4.22
N LEU A 33 -11.40 -7.11 2.97
CA LEU A 33 -12.22 -6.18 2.20
C LEU A 33 -13.62 -6.00 2.81
N GLU A 34 -14.24 -7.07 3.32
CA GLU A 34 -15.50 -7.00 4.06
C GLU A 34 -15.34 -6.16 5.34
N THR A 35 -14.26 -6.37 6.08
CA THR A 35 -13.93 -5.57 7.27
C THR A 35 -13.69 -4.11 6.92
N LEU A 36 -12.95 -3.83 5.84
CA LEU A 36 -12.71 -2.47 5.36
C LEU A 36 -14.00 -1.76 4.98
N ARG A 37 -14.88 -2.41 4.21
CA ARG A 37 -16.19 -1.87 3.86
C ARG A 37 -16.99 -1.53 5.11
N TYR A 38 -17.01 -2.44 6.07
CA TYR A 38 -17.66 -2.22 7.35
C TYR A 38 -17.09 -0.98 8.06
N GLU A 39 -15.76 -0.86 8.15
CA GLU A 39 -15.08 0.28 8.79
C GLU A 39 -15.44 1.61 8.12
N ILE A 40 -15.39 1.69 6.78
CA ILE A 40 -15.73 2.91 6.03
C ILE A 40 -17.22 3.26 6.17
N THR A 41 -18.12 2.28 6.05
CA THR A 41 -19.58 2.49 6.11
C THR A 41 -20.05 2.89 7.52
N ASN A 42 -19.30 2.49 8.56
CA ASN A 42 -19.56 2.84 9.95
C ASN A 42 -18.65 3.98 10.45
N PHE A 43 -17.87 4.62 9.57
CA PHE A 43 -17.02 5.73 9.97
C PHE A 43 -17.88 6.96 10.29
N VAL A 44 -17.94 7.32 11.58
CA VAL A 44 -18.62 8.52 12.05
C VAL A 44 -17.66 9.70 11.92
N CYS A 45 -17.74 10.40 10.79
CA CYS A 45 -16.91 11.56 10.51
C CYS A 45 -17.47 12.83 11.19
N ASP A 46 -17.38 12.90 12.51
CA ASP A 46 -17.84 14.04 13.31
C ASP A 46 -16.82 14.42 14.40
N GLY A 47 -17.00 15.57 15.04
CA GLY A 47 -16.21 16.03 16.17
C GLY A 47 -14.71 16.09 15.85
N GLN A 48 -13.90 15.33 16.59
CA GLN A 48 -12.45 15.32 16.43
C GLN A 48 -11.98 14.60 15.16
N TYR A 49 -12.73 13.62 14.64
CA TYR A 49 -12.39 13.01 13.36
C TYR A 49 -12.57 13.99 12.22
N ALA A 50 -13.70 14.70 12.18
CA ALA A 50 -13.97 15.70 11.14
C ALA A 50 -12.91 16.83 11.18
N LYS A 51 -12.68 17.42 12.35
CA LYS A 51 -11.65 18.46 12.53
C LYS A 51 -10.24 17.99 12.17
N GLY A 52 -9.90 16.75 12.51
CA GLY A 52 -8.61 16.14 12.18
C GLY A 52 -8.42 15.98 10.68
N LEU A 53 -9.41 15.38 9.99
CA LEU A 53 -9.39 15.22 8.53
C LEU A 53 -9.31 16.56 7.82
N GLU A 54 -10.12 17.54 8.24
CA GLU A 54 -10.14 18.86 7.62
C GLU A 54 -8.77 19.56 7.76
N ARG A 55 -8.14 19.46 8.94
CA ARG A 55 -6.80 20.01 9.18
C ARG A 55 -5.75 19.33 8.31
N ILE A 56 -5.80 18.01 8.17
CA ILE A 56 -4.85 17.23 7.35
C ILE A 56 -4.98 17.64 5.88
N LEU A 57 -6.19 17.56 5.33
CA LEU A 57 -6.44 17.85 3.91
C LEU A 57 -6.12 19.31 3.60
N ARG A 58 -6.59 20.26 4.43
CA ARG A 58 -6.27 21.69 4.25
C ARG A 58 -4.78 21.95 4.27
N SER A 59 -4.05 21.37 5.24
CA SER A 59 -2.60 21.52 5.33
C SER A 59 -1.92 20.97 4.09
N TYR A 60 -2.28 19.77 3.64
CA TYR A 60 -1.69 19.18 2.44
C TYR A 60 -1.95 20.03 1.18
N LEU A 61 -3.21 20.39 0.94
CA LEU A 61 -3.64 21.14 -0.25
C LEU A 61 -3.02 22.53 -0.33
N SER A 62 -2.94 23.25 0.81
CA SER A 62 -2.39 24.62 0.86
C SER A 62 -0.87 24.69 0.73
N ASN A 63 -0.17 23.56 0.72
CA ASN A 63 1.30 23.49 0.62
C ASN A 63 1.78 22.71 -0.61
N LEU A 64 0.90 22.37 -1.57
CA LEU A 64 1.27 21.62 -2.77
C LEU A 64 2.33 22.30 -3.66
N ASP A 65 2.38 23.63 -3.65
CA ASP A 65 3.33 24.44 -4.43
C ASP A 65 4.45 25.04 -3.57
N LYS A 66 4.56 24.61 -2.31
CA LYS A 66 5.58 25.09 -1.39
C LYS A 66 6.78 24.15 -1.36
N PRO A 67 7.98 24.67 -1.03
CA PRO A 67 9.18 23.84 -0.92
C PRO A 67 9.08 22.77 0.19
N GLU A 68 8.19 22.96 1.15
CA GLU A 68 7.99 22.06 2.28
C GLU A 68 6.54 21.59 2.35
N GLN A 69 6.35 20.30 2.62
CA GLN A 69 5.05 19.69 2.92
C GLN A 69 5.04 19.25 4.39
N PRO A 70 4.27 19.91 5.28
CA PRO A 70 4.25 19.56 6.69
C PRO A 70 3.74 18.13 6.94
N GLY A 71 4.47 17.38 7.76
CA GLY A 71 4.00 16.11 8.30
C GLY A 71 2.87 16.30 9.31
N VAL A 72 2.04 15.26 9.49
CA VAL A 72 0.96 15.24 10.48
C VAL A 72 1.27 14.22 11.56
N TRP A 73 1.13 14.64 12.82
CA TRP A 73 1.17 13.74 13.97
C TRP A 73 -0.23 13.53 14.56
N VAL A 74 -0.71 12.30 14.58
CA VAL A 74 -2.03 11.93 15.15
C VAL A 74 -1.83 11.31 16.53
N SER A 75 -2.22 12.02 17.59
CA SER A 75 -2.09 11.60 18.99
C SER A 75 -3.45 11.50 19.70
N GLY A 76 -3.48 10.81 20.84
CA GLY A 76 -4.72 10.54 21.60
C GLY A 76 -4.66 9.24 22.41
N PHE A 77 -5.63 9.07 23.32
CA PHE A 77 -5.71 7.92 24.24
C PHE A 77 -5.92 6.58 23.54
N TYR A 78 -5.65 5.48 24.24
CA TYR A 78 -5.99 4.14 23.76
C TYR A 78 -7.50 4.03 23.47
N GLY A 79 -7.89 3.36 22.39
CA GLY A 79 -9.29 3.26 21.99
C GLY A 79 -9.90 4.52 21.34
N SER A 80 -9.17 5.64 21.23
CA SER A 80 -9.67 6.87 20.60
C SER A 80 -9.77 6.80 19.06
N GLY A 81 -9.41 5.66 18.46
CA GLY A 81 -9.48 5.37 17.02
C GLY A 81 -8.51 6.13 16.11
N LYS A 82 -7.31 6.47 16.60
CA LYS A 82 -6.22 7.05 15.78
C LYS A 82 -5.88 6.22 14.54
N SER A 83 -5.62 4.92 14.74
CA SER A 83 -5.29 4.00 13.64
C SER A 83 -6.45 3.86 12.66
N HIS A 84 -7.70 3.90 13.17
CA HIS A 84 -8.89 3.88 12.34
C HIS A 84 -8.99 5.13 11.47
N LEU A 85 -8.74 6.32 12.03
CA LEU A 85 -8.69 7.58 11.28
C LEU A 85 -7.69 7.53 10.12
N VAL A 86 -6.45 7.11 10.39
CA VAL A 86 -5.39 7.03 9.38
C VAL A 86 -5.73 5.98 8.32
N LYS A 87 -6.27 4.83 8.73
CA LYS A 87 -6.73 3.79 7.80
C LYS A 87 -7.84 4.30 6.89
N VAL A 88 -8.91 4.87 7.44
CA VAL A 88 -10.01 5.40 6.64
C VAL A 88 -9.52 6.51 5.70
N LEU A 89 -8.68 7.42 6.19
CA LEU A 89 -8.07 8.46 5.36
C LEU A 89 -7.31 7.87 4.16
N GLN A 90 -6.53 6.81 4.32
CA GLN A 90 -5.83 6.15 3.21
C GLN A 90 -6.80 5.73 2.08
N TYR A 91 -7.92 5.09 2.44
CA TYR A 91 -8.89 4.59 1.45
C TYR A 91 -9.75 5.72 0.86
N LEU A 92 -10.04 6.77 1.64
CA LEU A 92 -10.66 7.99 1.13
C LEU A 92 -9.73 8.74 0.18
N TRP A 93 -8.43 8.79 0.48
CA TRP A 93 -7.41 9.46 -0.32
C TRP A 93 -7.37 8.86 -1.73
N ASN A 94 -7.28 7.54 -1.83
CA ASN A 94 -7.23 6.82 -3.11
C ASN A 94 -8.59 6.61 -3.79
N ASP A 95 -9.70 6.96 -3.12
CA ASP A 95 -11.06 6.59 -3.56
C ASP A 95 -11.20 5.11 -3.90
N TYR A 96 -10.75 4.24 -2.99
CA TYR A 96 -10.62 2.81 -3.26
C TYR A 96 -11.92 2.21 -3.81
N GLU A 97 -11.80 1.52 -4.94
CA GLU A 97 -12.88 0.84 -5.63
C GLU A 97 -12.91 -0.63 -5.19
N PHE A 98 -14.04 -1.05 -4.63
CA PHE A 98 -14.27 -2.42 -4.23
C PHE A 98 -14.62 -3.32 -5.43
N PRO A 99 -14.52 -4.66 -5.31
CA PRO A 99 -14.82 -5.58 -6.41
C PRO A 99 -16.24 -5.47 -6.99
N ASP A 100 -17.19 -4.90 -6.25
CA ASP A 100 -18.57 -4.65 -6.68
C ASP A 100 -18.78 -3.27 -7.34
N GLY A 101 -17.70 -2.50 -7.54
CA GLY A 101 -17.72 -1.14 -8.09
C GLY A 101 -18.08 -0.04 -7.08
N ALA A 102 -18.39 -0.38 -5.82
CA ALA A 102 -18.59 0.62 -4.77
C ALA A 102 -17.28 1.34 -4.47
N ARG A 103 -17.35 2.63 -4.12
CA ARG A 103 -16.17 3.46 -3.84
C ARG A 103 -16.13 3.96 -2.40
N ALA A 104 -14.93 4.01 -1.83
CA ALA A 104 -14.71 4.43 -0.44
C ALA A 104 -15.40 5.76 -0.10
N ARG A 105 -15.30 6.77 -0.97
CA ARG A 105 -15.90 8.09 -0.73
C ARG A 105 -17.43 8.09 -0.82
N GLY A 106 -18.01 7.16 -1.59
CA GLY A 106 -19.46 6.99 -1.67
C GLY A 106 -20.05 6.22 -0.48
N LEU A 107 -19.24 5.41 0.19
CA LEU A 107 -19.65 4.65 1.38
C LEU A 107 -19.53 5.46 2.68
N ALA A 108 -18.57 6.38 2.77
CA ALA A 108 -18.33 7.17 3.97
C ALA A 108 -19.34 8.33 4.12
N LYS A 109 -19.99 8.43 5.28
CA LYS A 109 -20.79 9.60 5.64
C LYS A 109 -19.87 10.71 6.15
N MET A 110 -19.70 11.78 5.36
CA MET A 110 -18.79 12.89 5.68
C MET A 110 -19.49 14.25 5.58
N PRO A 111 -19.09 15.24 6.41
CA PRO A 111 -19.47 16.64 6.25
C PRO A 111 -19.05 17.20 4.89
N GLU A 112 -19.80 18.18 4.39
CA GLU A 112 -19.57 18.77 3.06
C GLU A 112 -18.17 19.40 2.92
N SER A 113 -17.68 20.06 3.98
CA SER A 113 -16.35 20.66 3.99
C SER A 113 -15.22 19.68 3.71
N ILE A 114 -15.36 18.42 4.14
CA ILE A 114 -14.37 17.36 3.89
C ILE A 114 -14.53 16.81 2.48
N LYS A 115 -15.78 16.65 1.99
CA LYS A 115 -16.03 16.23 0.60
C LYS A 115 -15.41 17.22 -0.38
N ASP A 116 -15.60 18.51 -0.17
CA ASP A 116 -15.04 19.57 -1.02
C ASP A 116 -13.51 19.47 -1.10
N GLN A 117 -12.84 19.27 0.05
CA GLN A 117 -11.39 19.08 0.09
C GLN A 117 -10.93 17.79 -0.62
N ILE A 118 -11.69 16.70 -0.51
CA ILE A 118 -11.38 15.45 -1.21
C ILE A 118 -11.57 15.60 -2.73
N VAL A 119 -12.57 16.37 -3.17
CA VAL A 119 -12.75 16.74 -4.58
C VAL A 119 -11.56 17.56 -5.05
N GLU A 120 -11.13 18.58 -4.28
CA GLU A 120 -9.96 19.38 -4.61
C GLU A 120 -8.67 18.55 -4.65
N LEU A 121 -8.48 17.63 -3.70
CA LEU A 121 -7.39 16.65 -3.72
C LEU A 121 -7.34 15.88 -5.05
N SER A 122 -8.50 15.47 -5.55
CA SER A 122 -8.60 14.75 -6.83
C SER A 122 -8.30 15.64 -8.03
N THR A 123 -8.76 16.90 -7.99
CA THR A 123 -8.47 17.90 -9.02
C THR A 123 -6.97 18.17 -9.12
N GLN A 124 -6.31 18.38 -7.98
CA GLN A 124 -4.87 18.60 -7.93
C GLN A 124 -4.08 17.37 -8.34
N ALA A 125 -4.50 16.18 -7.89
CA ALA A 125 -3.85 14.92 -8.24
C ALA A 125 -3.83 14.65 -9.75
N LYS A 126 -4.91 14.98 -10.48
CA LYS A 126 -4.93 14.84 -11.96
C LYS A 126 -3.82 15.64 -12.65
N ARG A 127 -3.40 16.77 -12.08
CA ARG A 127 -2.31 17.60 -12.61
C ARG A 127 -0.92 17.10 -12.20
N ARG A 128 -0.85 16.16 -11.24
CA ARG A 128 0.38 15.74 -10.55
C ARG A 128 0.62 14.23 -10.60
N GLY A 129 0.07 13.53 -11.59
CA GLY A 129 0.32 12.10 -11.81
C GLY A 129 -0.62 11.13 -11.09
N GLY A 130 -1.66 11.62 -10.41
CA GLY A 130 -2.70 10.80 -9.80
C GLY A 130 -2.62 10.74 -8.27
N LEU A 131 -3.49 9.91 -7.69
CA LEU A 131 -3.60 9.70 -6.24
C LEU A 131 -2.81 8.47 -5.85
N HIS A 132 -2.05 8.58 -4.76
CA HIS A 132 -1.38 7.45 -4.14
C HIS A 132 -1.38 7.60 -2.63
N ALA A 133 -1.56 6.48 -1.93
CA ALA A 133 -1.44 6.41 -0.48
C ALA A 133 -0.87 5.05 -0.10
N ALA A 134 0.17 5.06 0.72
CA ALA A 134 0.79 3.89 1.30
C ALA A 134 0.62 3.93 2.82
N ALA A 135 0.24 2.81 3.43
CA ALA A 135 0.10 2.73 4.87
C ALA A 135 0.55 1.36 5.38
N GLY A 136 1.11 1.37 6.59
CA GLY A 136 1.52 0.18 7.30
C GLY A 136 2.19 0.54 8.62
N THR A 137 2.47 -0.48 9.42
CA THR A 137 3.10 -0.32 10.73
C THR A 137 4.61 -0.49 10.63
N LEU A 138 5.36 0.55 10.96
CA LEU A 138 6.81 0.46 11.16
C LEU A 138 7.10 -0.44 12.38
N GLY A 139 8.04 -1.37 12.26
CA GLY A 139 8.41 -2.33 13.32
C GLY A 139 7.61 -3.64 13.38
N SER A 140 6.69 -3.87 12.43
CA SER A 140 5.93 -5.13 12.33
C SER A 140 6.59 -6.21 11.44
N GLY A 141 7.77 -5.92 10.89
CA GLY A 141 8.55 -6.82 10.02
C GLY A 141 9.80 -7.38 10.70
N ALA A 142 10.41 -8.40 10.10
CA ALA A 142 11.51 -9.22 10.63
C ALA A 142 12.90 -8.53 10.70
N GLY A 143 12.98 -7.24 11.04
CA GLY A 143 14.27 -6.57 11.19
C GLY A 143 14.18 -5.16 11.77
N ASP A 144 15.30 -4.72 12.36
CA ASP A 144 15.45 -3.42 13.04
C ASP A 144 15.54 -2.23 12.07
N SER A 145 15.60 -2.47 10.76
CA SER A 145 15.72 -1.40 9.75
C SER A 145 14.40 -0.70 9.48
N VAL A 146 14.30 0.55 9.97
CA VAL A 146 13.19 1.47 9.64
C VAL A 146 13.12 1.76 8.13
N ARG A 147 14.27 1.80 7.44
CA ARG A 147 14.35 2.12 6.01
C ARG A 147 13.77 0.99 5.17
N LEU A 148 14.13 -0.26 5.47
CA LEU A 148 13.54 -1.43 4.82
C LEU A 148 12.05 -1.56 5.16
N ALA A 149 11.64 -1.24 6.38
CA ALA A 149 10.23 -1.24 6.76
C ALA A 149 9.42 -0.20 5.97
N LEU A 150 9.97 1.01 5.76
CA LEU A 150 9.35 2.05 4.94
C LEU A 150 9.23 1.61 3.47
N LEU A 151 10.32 1.11 2.87
CA LEU A 151 10.30 0.62 1.49
C LEU A 151 9.33 -0.54 1.31
N SER A 152 9.24 -1.45 2.29
CA SER A 152 8.25 -2.54 2.27
C SER A 152 6.81 -2.02 2.20
N ILE A 153 6.49 -0.93 2.91
CA ILE A 153 5.17 -0.29 2.84
C ILE A 153 4.93 0.32 1.44
N LEU A 154 5.92 1.02 0.88
CA LEU A 154 5.84 1.65 -0.44
C LEU A 154 5.76 0.63 -1.57
N PHE A 155 6.58 -0.43 -1.52
CA PHE A 155 6.55 -1.49 -2.52
C PHE A 155 5.18 -2.18 -2.56
N ARG A 156 4.62 -2.53 -1.40
CA ARG A 156 3.28 -3.11 -1.34
C ARG A 156 2.20 -2.19 -1.91
N SER A 157 2.29 -0.88 -1.69
CA SER A 157 1.28 0.06 -2.18
C SER A 157 1.26 0.17 -3.71
N ILE A 158 2.31 -0.26 -4.40
CA ILE A 158 2.39 -0.32 -5.87
C ILE A 158 2.45 -1.76 -6.43
N GLY A 159 2.09 -2.75 -5.61
CA GLY A 159 2.03 -4.16 -6.02
C GLY A 159 3.40 -4.85 -6.18
N LEU A 160 4.47 -4.29 -5.63
CA LEU A 160 5.77 -4.95 -5.54
C LEU A 160 5.89 -5.82 -4.27
N PRO A 161 6.77 -6.84 -4.28
CA PRO A 161 7.09 -7.62 -3.10
C PRO A 161 7.58 -6.75 -1.94
N SER A 162 7.21 -7.11 -0.72
CA SER A 162 7.69 -6.41 0.49
C SER A 162 9.18 -6.61 0.77
N GLN A 163 9.79 -7.67 0.22
CA GLN A 163 11.22 -7.95 0.40
C GLN A 163 12.06 -7.13 -0.58
N PHE A 164 13.01 -6.37 -0.03
CA PHE A 164 13.84 -5.41 -0.76
C PHE A 164 14.50 -5.99 -2.03
N ALA A 165 15.21 -7.11 -1.91
CA ALA A 165 15.90 -7.72 -3.04
C ALA A 165 14.96 -8.11 -4.19
N ARG A 166 13.80 -8.70 -3.86
CA ARG A 166 12.79 -9.12 -4.84
C ARG A 166 12.12 -7.93 -5.52
N ALA A 167 11.85 -6.87 -4.76
CA ALA A 167 11.33 -5.62 -5.29
C ALA A 167 12.34 -4.95 -6.25
N CYS A 168 13.62 -4.87 -5.85
CA CYS A 168 14.67 -4.31 -6.70
C CYS A 168 14.85 -5.10 -8.00
N PHE A 169 14.76 -6.43 -7.95
CA PHE A 169 14.77 -7.26 -9.15
C PHE A 169 13.60 -6.94 -10.10
N LEU A 170 12.38 -6.77 -9.58
CA LEU A 170 11.23 -6.38 -10.40
C LEU A 170 11.34 -4.96 -10.95
N LEU A 171 11.87 -4.01 -10.17
CA LEU A 171 12.15 -2.65 -10.64
C LEU A 171 13.16 -2.68 -11.80
N TRP A 172 14.25 -3.45 -11.65
CA TRP A 172 15.22 -3.64 -12.73
C TRP A 172 14.58 -4.28 -13.98
N LEU A 173 13.73 -5.30 -13.83
CA LEU A 173 13.00 -5.87 -14.96
C LEU A 173 12.09 -4.85 -15.65
N ARG A 174 11.49 -3.91 -14.91
CA ARG A 174 10.66 -2.83 -15.47
C ARG A 174 11.50 -1.82 -16.23
N ASP A 175 12.60 -1.38 -15.64
CA ASP A 175 13.51 -0.40 -16.23
C ASP A 175 14.12 -0.92 -17.54
N GLU A 176 14.41 -2.21 -17.62
CA GLU A 176 14.95 -2.87 -18.81
C GLU A 176 13.85 -3.31 -19.80
N GLY A 177 12.57 -3.13 -19.48
CA GLY A 177 11.45 -3.59 -20.31
C GLY A 177 11.31 -5.13 -20.39
N LEU A 178 11.92 -5.85 -19.46
CA LEU A 178 11.99 -7.32 -19.42
C LEU A 178 10.89 -7.97 -18.57
N GLU A 179 10.14 -7.22 -17.76
CA GLU A 179 9.15 -7.81 -16.84
C GLU A 179 8.11 -8.68 -17.58
N LYS A 180 7.49 -8.15 -18.64
CA LYS A 180 6.50 -8.90 -19.42
C LYS A 180 7.10 -10.14 -20.12
N PRO A 181 8.21 -10.03 -20.89
CA PRO A 181 8.90 -11.19 -21.45
C PRO A 181 9.24 -12.28 -20.44
N VAL A 182 9.81 -11.89 -19.29
CA VAL A 182 10.23 -12.84 -18.25
C VAL A 182 9.01 -13.54 -17.64
N ARG A 183 7.95 -12.81 -17.28
CA ARG A 183 6.71 -13.40 -16.75
C ARG A 183 6.09 -14.38 -17.74
N ASN A 184 5.99 -14.00 -19.01
CA ASN A 184 5.44 -14.85 -20.06
C ASN A 184 6.27 -16.12 -20.26
N HIS A 185 7.60 -16.03 -20.22
CA HIS A 185 8.48 -17.18 -20.35
C HIS A 185 8.31 -18.17 -19.19
N VAL A 186 8.26 -17.67 -17.95
CA VAL A 186 8.02 -18.49 -16.77
C VAL A 186 6.65 -19.19 -16.85
N GLN A 187 5.60 -18.46 -17.25
CA GLN A 187 4.26 -19.02 -17.41
C GLN A 187 4.19 -20.05 -18.55
N ALA A 188 4.87 -19.82 -19.67
CA ALA A 188 4.93 -20.76 -20.79
C ALA A 188 5.64 -22.07 -20.41
N ALA A 189 6.53 -22.04 -19.41
CA ALA A 189 7.14 -23.22 -18.82
C ALA A 189 6.23 -23.94 -17.79
N GLY A 190 4.99 -23.45 -17.58
CA GLY A 190 4.05 -24.01 -16.61
C GLY A 190 4.37 -23.67 -15.15
N LEU A 191 5.21 -22.66 -14.92
CA LEU A 191 5.65 -22.23 -13.59
C LEU A 191 4.87 -21.00 -13.12
N ASP A 192 4.72 -20.88 -11.79
CA ASP A 192 4.14 -19.71 -11.16
C ASP A 192 5.22 -18.66 -10.87
N PHE A 193 5.09 -17.47 -11.45
CA PHE A 193 6.12 -16.44 -11.34
C PHE A 193 6.35 -15.96 -9.90
N ASP A 194 5.30 -15.84 -9.10
CA ASP A 194 5.43 -15.32 -7.73
C ASP A 194 6.11 -16.35 -6.81
N ARG A 195 5.86 -17.65 -7.03
CA ARG A 195 6.59 -18.75 -6.41
C ARG A 195 8.06 -18.79 -6.82
N GLU A 196 8.36 -18.61 -8.09
CA GLU A 196 9.74 -18.55 -8.59
C GLU A 196 10.47 -17.33 -8.02
N LEU A 197 9.82 -16.16 -7.96
CA LEU A 197 10.36 -14.93 -7.39
C LEU A 197 10.66 -15.07 -5.90
N THR A 198 9.86 -15.86 -5.18
CA THR A 198 10.13 -16.19 -3.79
C THR A 198 11.48 -16.92 -3.65
N ASN A 199 11.85 -17.71 -4.65
CA ASN A 199 13.09 -18.48 -4.71
C ASN A 199 14.11 -17.88 -5.70
N LEU A 200 14.13 -16.54 -5.84
CA LEU A 200 14.88 -15.80 -6.86
C LEU A 200 16.28 -16.35 -7.19
N TYR A 201 17.11 -16.64 -6.18
CA TYR A 201 18.50 -17.05 -6.39
C TYR A 201 18.69 -18.53 -6.72
N VAL A 202 17.64 -19.34 -6.66
CA VAL A 202 17.68 -20.77 -6.99
C VAL A 202 16.67 -21.15 -8.08
N SER A 203 15.89 -20.18 -8.57
CA SER A 203 14.89 -20.37 -9.61
C SER A 203 15.55 -20.61 -10.98
N ASP A 204 15.40 -21.82 -11.51
CA ASP A 204 15.74 -22.12 -12.89
C ASP A 204 14.77 -21.41 -13.86
N GLY A 205 13.50 -21.27 -13.49
CA GLY A 205 12.49 -20.58 -14.31
C GLY A 205 12.87 -19.13 -14.60
N ILE A 206 13.20 -18.36 -13.56
CA ILE A 206 13.64 -16.96 -13.71
C ILE A 206 14.98 -16.90 -14.44
N ALA A 207 15.95 -17.76 -14.10
CA ALA A 207 17.25 -17.73 -14.74
C ALA A 207 17.17 -17.96 -16.26
N ASN A 208 16.38 -18.94 -16.69
CA ASN A 208 16.14 -19.22 -18.11
C ASN A 208 15.38 -18.07 -18.78
N ALA A 209 14.36 -17.53 -18.12
CA ALA A 209 13.56 -16.43 -18.64
C ALA A 209 14.37 -15.13 -18.84
N VAL A 210 15.27 -14.82 -17.91
CA VAL A 210 16.18 -13.66 -18.02
C VAL A 210 17.13 -13.85 -19.20
N LEU A 211 17.71 -15.04 -19.40
CA LEU A 211 18.58 -15.30 -20.55
C LEU A 211 17.84 -15.26 -21.88
N ALA A 212 16.63 -15.81 -21.93
CA ALA A 212 15.79 -15.75 -23.12
C ALA A 212 15.46 -14.29 -23.51
N SER A 213 15.30 -13.42 -22.52
CA SER A 213 14.96 -12.00 -22.73
C SER A 213 16.19 -11.11 -22.92
N ARG A 214 17.33 -11.49 -22.34
CA ARG A 214 18.63 -10.78 -22.41
C ARG A 214 19.78 -11.79 -22.53
N PRO A 215 20.07 -12.29 -23.75
CA PRO A 215 21.07 -13.34 -23.95
C PRO A 215 22.49 -12.94 -23.53
N GLN A 216 22.81 -11.64 -23.54
CA GLN A 216 24.13 -11.13 -23.15
C GLN A 216 24.30 -10.96 -21.63
N PHE A 217 23.30 -11.34 -20.82
CA PHE A 217 23.36 -11.17 -19.37
C PHE A 217 24.35 -12.16 -18.72
N ALA A 218 24.38 -13.41 -19.18
CA ALA A 218 25.31 -14.45 -18.73
C ALA A 218 25.39 -15.59 -19.75
N ASP A 219 26.38 -16.46 -19.64
CA ASP A 219 26.55 -17.60 -20.56
C ASP A 219 25.59 -18.77 -20.26
N ARG A 220 25.26 -19.00 -18.98
CA ARG A 220 24.41 -20.12 -18.54
C ARG A 220 23.47 -19.72 -17.41
N PRO A 221 22.33 -20.44 -17.22
CA PRO A 221 21.36 -20.14 -16.16
C PRO A 221 21.95 -20.12 -14.74
N ALA A 222 22.96 -20.96 -14.47
CA ALA A 222 23.65 -20.96 -13.19
C ALA A 222 24.37 -19.62 -12.91
N ASP A 223 24.97 -19.04 -13.96
CA ASP A 223 25.72 -17.78 -13.86
C ASP A 223 24.76 -16.60 -13.67
N VAL A 224 23.54 -16.66 -14.25
CA VAL A 224 22.46 -15.70 -13.99
C VAL A 224 22.12 -15.65 -12.50
N ARG A 225 21.94 -16.80 -11.86
CA ARG A 225 21.56 -16.86 -10.43
C ARG A 225 22.63 -16.21 -9.53
N ILE A 226 23.90 -16.43 -9.85
CA ILE A 226 25.04 -15.80 -9.15
C ILE A 226 25.01 -14.29 -9.35
N LEU A 227 24.81 -13.82 -10.58
CA LEU A 227 24.71 -12.39 -10.89
C LEU A 227 23.51 -11.73 -10.20
N LEU A 228 22.35 -12.37 -10.18
CA LEU A 228 21.17 -11.87 -9.47
C LEU A 228 21.41 -11.78 -7.96
N GLN A 229 22.08 -12.76 -7.35
CA GLN A 229 22.44 -12.72 -5.94
C GLN A 229 23.41 -11.58 -5.62
N LYS A 230 24.37 -11.31 -6.53
CA LYS A 230 25.33 -10.21 -6.38
C LYS A 230 24.68 -8.84 -6.59
N GLN A 231 23.79 -8.72 -7.56
CA GLN A 231 23.14 -7.47 -7.93
C GLN A 231 22.01 -7.09 -6.96
N PHE A 232 21.28 -8.08 -6.45
CA PHE A 232 20.15 -7.89 -5.55
C PHE A 232 20.36 -8.70 -4.27
N PRO A 233 21.35 -8.38 -3.42
CA PRO A 233 21.62 -9.16 -2.21
C PRO A 233 20.51 -9.02 -1.17
N ASN A 234 20.32 -10.07 -0.36
CA ASN A 234 19.54 -9.95 0.87
C ASN A 234 20.35 -9.13 1.88
N VAL A 235 19.80 -7.99 2.28
CA VAL A 235 20.44 -7.05 3.21
C VAL A 235 19.59 -6.90 4.47
N ASN A 236 20.25 -6.69 5.61
CA ASN A 236 19.58 -6.42 6.89
C ASN A 236 19.26 -4.93 7.07
N ASP A 237 19.96 -4.06 6.32
CA ASP A 237 19.74 -2.62 6.30
C ASP A 237 20.32 -2.01 5.01
N ILE A 238 19.95 -0.78 4.70
CA ILE A 238 20.46 0.03 3.56
C ILE A 238 20.84 1.43 4.03
N SER A 239 21.45 2.27 3.20
CA SER A 239 21.65 3.68 3.55
C SER A 239 20.38 4.51 3.33
N THR A 240 20.36 5.76 3.84
CA THR A 240 19.28 6.72 3.53
C THR A 240 19.28 7.09 2.04
N ASP A 241 20.45 7.18 1.42
CA ASP A 241 20.58 7.53 0.01
C ASP A 241 20.02 6.42 -0.88
N ASP A 242 20.34 5.15 -0.59
CA ASP A 242 19.78 4.00 -1.30
C ASP A 242 18.24 3.97 -1.17
N MET A 243 17.72 4.28 0.02
CA MET A 243 16.28 4.36 0.25
C MET A 243 15.64 5.45 -0.60
N ILE A 244 16.23 6.65 -0.64
CA ILE A 244 15.73 7.76 -1.45
C ILE A 244 15.80 7.42 -2.94
N GLU A 245 16.88 6.76 -3.38
CA GLU A 245 17.05 6.31 -4.77
C GLU A 245 15.91 5.38 -5.18
N LYS A 246 15.52 4.42 -4.33
CA LYS A 246 14.42 3.48 -4.66
C LYS A 246 13.02 4.08 -4.57
N ILE A 247 12.87 5.26 -3.98
CA ILE A 247 11.58 5.98 -3.91
C ILE A 247 11.34 6.84 -5.17
N ARG A 248 12.41 7.31 -5.80
CA ARG A 248 12.35 8.17 -7.00
C ARG A 248 12.08 7.35 -8.25
#